data_AF-A0A947CM80-F1
#
_entry.id   AF-A0A947CM80-F1
#
_cell.length_a   1.000
_cell.length_b   1.000
_cell.length_c   1.000
_cell.angle_alpha   90.00
_cell.angle_beta   90.00
_cell.angle_gamma   90.00
#
_symmetry.space_group_name_H-M   'P 1'
#
loop_
_entity.id
_entity.type
_entity.pdbx_description
1 polymer ?
#
loop_
_entity_poly.entity_id
_entity_poly.type
_entity_poly.pdbx_seq_one_letter_code
_entity_poly.pdbx_strand_id
1 'polypeptide(L)'
;MRLALAAISFIVVVACIQTAPPPQTAPRPGPTQPETLPEAESPAPAGAACLFANECASGVCEGLGCGDIAGRCTAADRTCTGDVVPYCSCDGKTFYGSSGCPNQRYAAKGACEGQASGGSSSPLPAGSACDRNGDCTSGICEGQGCGAKQGVCAQKQRRCTRDLVTYCGCDGQNFRASSRCPGQRYSKRGACEQASKKPVGASCDTGDQCDSGICEGQGCGPG
;
A
#
# COMPACT_ATOMS: atom_id res chain seq x y z
N MET A 1 37.94 -7.44 -47.72
CA MET A 1 38.48 -6.62 -46.62
C MET A 1 38.36 -5.16 -46.99
N ARG A 2 37.40 -4.41 -46.44
CA ARG A 2 37.26 -2.97 -46.68
C ARG A 2 37.39 -2.26 -45.33
N LEU A 3 38.55 -1.64 -45.12
CA LEU A 3 38.84 -0.73 -44.02
C LEU A 3 37.97 0.53 -44.20
N ALA A 4 37.08 0.80 -43.25
CA ALA A 4 36.41 2.09 -43.15
C ALA A 4 37.10 2.90 -42.03
N LEU A 5 37.83 3.94 -42.44
CA LEU A 5 38.34 4.97 -41.52
C LEU A 5 37.15 5.72 -40.92
N ALA A 6 36.93 5.59 -39.62
CA ALA A 6 36.01 6.42 -38.87
C ALA A 6 36.75 7.65 -38.34
N ALA A 7 36.36 8.82 -38.85
CA ALA A 7 36.88 10.12 -38.43
C ALA A 7 36.57 10.37 -36.96
N ILE A 8 37.62 10.59 -36.17
CA ILE A 8 37.55 10.97 -34.77
C ILE A 8 37.23 12.47 -34.71
N SER A 9 35.95 12.81 -34.53
CA SER A 9 35.51 14.16 -34.20
C SER A 9 35.83 14.46 -32.74
N PHE A 10 36.86 15.28 -32.53
CA PHE A 10 37.14 15.91 -31.24
C PHE A 10 36.03 16.93 -30.91
N ILE A 11 35.12 16.54 -30.00
CA ILE A 11 34.17 17.47 -29.39
C ILE A 11 34.93 18.26 -28.32
N VAL A 12 35.24 19.52 -28.62
CA VAL A 12 35.74 20.49 -27.64
C VAL A 12 34.60 20.83 -26.69
N VAL A 13 34.62 20.21 -25.50
CA VAL A 13 33.72 20.56 -24.40
C VAL A 13 34.17 21.92 -23.85
N VAL A 14 33.53 22.99 -24.32
CA VAL A 14 33.66 24.32 -23.73
C VAL A 14 32.95 24.29 -22.38
N ALA A 15 33.71 24.08 -21.32
CA ALA A 15 33.23 24.20 -19.95
C ALA A 15 32.94 25.68 -19.67
N CYS A 16 31.67 26.08 -19.77
CA CYS A 16 31.21 27.35 -19.23
C CYS A 16 31.39 27.32 -17.71
N ILE A 17 32.45 27.95 -17.23
CA ILE A 17 32.66 28.24 -15.82
C ILE A 17 31.61 29.28 -15.43
N GLN A 18 30.41 28.82 -15.05
CA GLN A 18 29.42 29.66 -14.41
C GLN A 18 29.96 30.04 -13.04
N THR A 19 30.50 31.26 -12.94
CA THR A 19 30.78 31.91 -11.66
C THR A 19 29.48 31.99 -10.87
N ALA A 20 29.42 31.22 -9.78
CA ALA A 20 28.30 31.28 -8.85
C ALA A 20 28.14 32.73 -8.36
N PRO A 21 26.90 33.27 -8.35
CA PRO A 21 26.67 34.60 -7.80
C PRO A 21 27.12 34.65 -6.33
N PRO A 22 27.67 35.78 -5.87
CA PRO A 22 28.06 35.93 -4.47
C PRO A 22 26.87 35.64 -3.55
N PRO A 23 27.09 35.02 -2.38
CA PRO A 23 26.01 34.72 -1.44
C PRO A 23 25.32 36.02 -1.05
N GLN A 24 24.07 36.18 -1.49
CA GLN A 24 23.24 37.30 -1.05
C GLN A 24 23.06 37.16 0.45
N THR A 25 23.53 38.16 1.20
CA THR A 25 23.35 38.23 2.65
C THR A 25 21.85 38.31 2.89
N ALA A 26 21.27 37.23 3.41
CA ALA A 26 19.85 37.21 3.74
C ALA A 26 19.56 38.38 4.69
N PRO A 27 18.50 39.17 4.46
CA PRO A 27 18.11 40.23 5.36
C PRO A 27 17.95 39.65 6.76
N ARG A 28 18.54 40.32 7.76
CA ARG A 28 18.37 39.94 9.17
C ARG A 28 16.87 39.79 9.44
N PRO A 29 16.40 38.66 10.01
CA PRO A 29 15.04 38.55 10.48
C PRO A 29 14.77 39.74 11.40
N GLY A 30 13.73 40.52 11.09
CA GLY A 30 13.23 41.53 12.02
C GLY A 30 12.87 40.85 13.36
N PRO A 31 12.79 41.61 14.46
CA PRO A 31 12.29 41.07 15.71
C PRO A 31 10.93 40.43 15.46
N THR A 32 10.86 39.10 15.55
CA THR A 32 9.63 38.33 15.45
C THR A 32 8.66 38.94 16.45
N GLN A 33 7.55 39.52 15.95
CA GLN A 33 6.47 39.91 16.84
C GLN A 33 6.09 38.68 17.68
N PRO A 34 5.85 38.82 18.98
CA PRO A 34 5.35 37.71 19.78
C PRO A 34 4.13 37.14 19.08
N GLU A 35 4.27 35.95 18.50
CA GLU A 35 3.14 35.21 17.95
C GLU A 35 2.15 35.08 19.11
N THR A 36 0.99 35.73 18.97
CA THR A 36 -0.12 35.55 19.89
C THR A 36 -0.41 34.06 19.91
N LEU A 37 0.02 33.39 20.99
CA LEU A 37 -0.24 31.97 21.19
C LEU A 37 -1.74 31.77 20.99
N PRO A 38 -2.17 30.88 20.07
CA PRO A 38 -3.59 30.61 19.90
C PRO A 38 -4.15 30.26 21.27
N GLU A 39 -5.20 30.99 21.66
CA GLU A 39 -5.90 30.78 22.91
C GLU A 39 -6.26 29.30 22.97
N ALA A 40 -5.77 28.61 24.00
CA ALA A 40 -5.92 27.16 24.08
C ALA A 40 -7.42 26.83 24.05
N GLU A 41 -7.88 26.26 22.94
CA GLU A 41 -9.28 25.84 22.82
C GLU A 41 -9.59 24.88 23.98
N SER A 42 -10.70 25.17 24.67
CA SER A 42 -11.12 24.32 25.77
C SER A 42 -11.35 22.89 25.26
N PRO A 43 -10.91 21.86 26.01
CA PRO A 43 -11.11 20.48 25.59
C PRO A 43 -12.58 20.17 25.28
N ALA A 44 -12.82 19.45 24.19
CA ALA A 44 -14.14 19.17 23.66
C ALA A 44 -14.97 18.27 24.60
N PRO A 45 -16.29 18.51 24.72
CA PRO A 45 -17.17 17.73 25.58
C PRO A 45 -17.41 16.32 25.02
N ALA A 46 -17.96 15.42 25.86
CA ALA A 46 -18.37 14.10 25.42
C ALA A 46 -19.36 14.17 24.24
N GLY A 47 -19.17 13.30 23.25
CA GLY A 47 -19.94 13.23 22.01
C GLY A 47 -19.38 14.07 20.86
N ALA A 48 -18.51 15.04 21.14
CA ALA A 48 -17.83 15.85 20.12
C ALA A 48 -16.89 14.99 19.26
N ALA A 49 -16.67 15.44 18.03
CA ALA A 49 -15.69 14.82 17.13
C ALA A 49 -14.27 15.05 17.66
N CYS A 50 -13.39 14.07 17.49
CA CYS A 50 -11.99 14.19 17.88
C CYS A 50 -11.08 13.37 16.95
N LEU A 51 -9.86 13.85 16.77
CA LEU A 51 -8.76 13.13 16.13
C LEU A 51 -7.81 12.55 17.17
N PHE A 52 -7.64 13.23 18.31
CA PHE A 52 -6.70 12.86 19.36
C PHE A 52 -7.33 12.91 20.76
N ALA A 53 -6.77 12.13 21.69
CA ALA A 53 -7.24 12.03 23.07
C ALA A 53 -7.21 13.37 23.83
N ASN A 54 -6.19 14.20 23.59
CA ASN A 54 -6.01 15.50 24.24
C ASN A 54 -7.01 16.57 23.76
N GLU A 55 -7.73 16.32 22.67
CA GLU A 55 -8.83 17.21 22.23
C GLU A 55 -10.08 17.02 23.09
N CYS A 56 -10.17 15.94 23.89
CA CYS A 56 -11.35 15.64 24.69
C CYS A 56 -11.13 16.03 26.16
N ALA A 57 -12.15 16.61 26.79
CA ALA A 57 -12.14 16.93 28.21
C ALA A 57 -11.91 15.70 29.11
N SER A 58 -12.33 14.53 28.64
CA SER A 58 -12.12 13.25 29.31
C SER A 58 -10.74 12.64 29.07
N GLY A 59 -9.97 13.15 28.10
CA GLY A 59 -8.74 12.51 27.64
C GLY A 59 -8.97 11.23 26.82
N VAL A 60 -10.20 10.93 26.40
CA VAL A 60 -10.52 9.71 25.63
C VAL A 60 -11.20 10.06 24.32
N CYS A 61 -10.49 9.76 23.22
CA CYS A 61 -11.00 9.85 21.86
C CYS A 61 -11.05 8.46 21.24
N GLU A 62 -12.24 7.99 20.87
CA GLU A 62 -12.42 6.61 20.41
C GLU A 62 -13.47 6.47 19.31
N GLY A 63 -13.60 5.25 18.78
CA GLY A 63 -14.57 4.89 17.75
C GLY A 63 -13.95 4.38 16.46
N LEU A 64 -14.82 3.98 15.54
CA LEU A 64 -14.43 3.48 14.22
C LEU A 64 -14.03 4.65 13.31
N GLY A 65 -12.83 4.61 12.76
CA GLY A 65 -12.37 5.58 11.76
C GLY A 65 -10.93 6.01 11.96
N CYS A 66 -10.21 6.14 10.84
CA CYS A 66 -8.81 6.57 10.76
C CYS A 66 -8.64 7.68 9.72
N GLY A 67 -7.50 8.39 9.79
CA GLY A 67 -7.28 9.58 8.97
C GLY A 67 -8.28 10.68 9.32
N ASP A 68 -8.93 11.24 8.30
CA ASP A 68 -9.88 12.35 8.40
C ASP A 68 -11.23 11.96 9.03
N ILE A 69 -11.50 10.66 9.23
CA ILE A 69 -12.72 10.19 9.89
C ILE A 69 -12.57 10.35 11.40
N ALA A 70 -13.07 11.46 11.94
CA ALA A 70 -13.01 11.74 13.37
C ALA A 70 -13.69 10.66 14.23
N GLY A 71 -13.08 10.36 15.37
CA GLY A 71 -13.70 9.61 16.46
C GLY A 71 -14.65 10.48 17.26
N ARG A 72 -15.02 10.02 18.46
CA ARG A 72 -15.84 10.76 19.41
C ARG A 72 -15.19 10.81 20.78
N CYS A 73 -15.31 11.96 21.43
CA CYS A 73 -14.95 12.12 22.83
C CYS A 73 -15.92 11.32 23.70
N THR A 74 -15.41 10.53 24.64
CA THR A 74 -16.24 9.72 25.54
C THR A 74 -15.81 9.89 26.97
N ALA A 75 -16.73 9.73 27.93
CA ALA A 75 -16.39 9.79 29.34
C ALA A 75 -15.40 8.67 29.72
N ALA A 76 -14.36 9.02 30.48
CA ALA A 76 -13.31 8.09 30.89
C ALA A 76 -13.77 7.09 31.97
N ASP A 77 -14.85 7.42 32.68
CA ASP A 77 -15.40 6.70 33.83
C ASP A 77 -16.67 5.89 33.52
N ARG A 78 -17.06 5.80 32.24
CA ARG A 78 -18.25 5.03 31.87
C ARG A 78 -18.05 3.52 32.06
N THR A 79 -19.15 2.82 32.31
CA THR A 79 -19.15 1.35 32.43
C THR A 79 -18.89 0.71 31.07
N CYS A 80 -17.84 -0.10 30.99
CA CYS A 80 -17.46 -0.84 29.80
C CYS A 80 -17.88 -2.31 29.92
N THR A 81 -18.09 -2.96 28.78
CA THR A 81 -18.35 -4.40 28.77
C THR A 81 -17.07 -5.13 29.17
N GLY A 82 -17.13 -6.04 30.15
CA GLY A 82 -15.93 -6.67 30.72
C GLY A 82 -15.20 -7.66 29.80
N ASP A 83 -15.62 -7.77 28.54
CA ASP A 83 -14.94 -8.58 27.53
C ASP A 83 -13.65 -7.91 27.06
N VAL A 84 -12.76 -8.72 26.49
CA VAL A 84 -11.52 -8.25 25.88
C VAL A 84 -11.48 -8.80 24.47
N VAL A 85 -11.60 -7.91 23.49
CA VAL A 85 -11.58 -8.25 22.07
C VAL A 85 -10.44 -7.53 21.35
N PRO A 86 -9.86 -8.13 20.30
CA PRO A 86 -8.85 -7.46 19.51
C PRO A 86 -9.47 -6.37 18.63
N TYR A 87 -8.68 -5.35 18.36
CA TYR A 87 -8.99 -4.25 17.46
C TYR A 87 -7.76 -3.93 16.63
N CYS A 88 -7.98 -3.49 15.39
CA CYS A 88 -6.91 -3.00 14.54
C CYS A 88 -6.85 -1.48 14.66
N SER A 89 -5.80 -0.96 15.28
CA SER A 89 -5.61 0.47 15.46
C SER A 89 -5.37 1.19 14.13
N CYS A 90 -5.44 2.52 14.16
CA CYS A 90 -5.15 3.33 12.98
C CYS A 90 -3.67 3.31 12.54
N ASP A 91 -2.74 2.88 13.39
CA ASP A 91 -1.34 2.64 13.03
C ASP A 91 -1.08 1.18 12.60
N GLY A 92 -2.14 0.40 12.37
CA GLY A 92 -2.05 -0.97 11.89
C GLY A 92 -1.52 -1.96 12.93
N LYS A 93 -1.62 -1.62 14.22
CA LYS A 93 -1.26 -2.51 15.33
C LYS A 93 -2.51 -3.13 15.94
N THR A 94 -2.43 -4.40 16.28
CA THR A 94 -3.49 -5.02 17.07
C THR A 94 -3.37 -4.56 18.51
N PHE A 95 -4.47 -4.08 19.09
CA PHE A 95 -4.61 -3.83 20.51
C PHE A 95 -5.84 -4.55 21.06
N TYR A 96 -5.97 -4.62 22.38
CA TYR A 96 -7.07 -5.29 23.04
C TYR A 96 -7.84 -4.30 23.90
N GLY A 97 -9.17 -4.34 23.80
CA GLY A 97 -10.05 -3.43 24.52
C GLY A 97 -11.43 -4.06 24.75
N SER A 98 -12.27 -3.34 25.47
CA SER A 98 -13.66 -3.75 25.72
C SER A 98 -14.51 -3.53 24.49
N SER A 99 -15.43 -4.46 24.17
CA SER A 99 -16.33 -4.29 23.01
C SER A 99 -17.18 -3.01 23.04
N GLY A 100 -17.52 -2.53 24.24
CA GLY A 100 -18.23 -1.28 24.48
C GLY A 100 -17.34 -0.05 24.69
N CYS A 101 -16.05 -0.25 24.96
CA CYS A 101 -15.06 0.82 25.19
C CYS A 101 -13.66 0.43 24.69
N PRO A 102 -13.36 0.66 23.41
CA PRO A 102 -12.02 0.39 22.88
C PRO A 102 -10.96 1.32 23.46
N ASN A 103 -11.33 2.47 24.05
CA ASN A 103 -10.42 3.45 24.67
C ASN A 103 -9.41 4.10 23.71
N GLN A 104 -9.54 3.83 22.40
CA GLN A 104 -8.82 4.49 21.34
C GLN A 104 -9.56 4.32 20.01
N ARG A 105 -9.19 5.16 19.03
CA ARG A 105 -9.69 5.04 17.65
C ARG A 105 -9.11 3.80 16.97
N TYR A 106 -9.91 3.17 16.11
CA TYR A 106 -9.52 1.94 15.42
C TYR A 106 -10.05 1.89 13.98
N ALA A 107 -9.32 1.20 13.12
CA ALA A 107 -9.67 0.99 11.71
C ALA A 107 -10.72 -0.11 11.54
N ALA A 108 -10.60 -1.18 12.32
CA ALA A 108 -11.51 -2.32 12.30
C ALA A 108 -11.60 -3.01 13.66
N LYS A 109 -12.76 -3.61 13.94
CA LYS A 109 -12.92 -4.53 15.08
C LYS A 109 -12.38 -5.90 14.67
N GLY A 110 -11.63 -6.56 15.55
CA GLY A 110 -10.83 -7.75 15.22
C GLY A 110 -9.33 -7.43 15.18
N ALA A 111 -8.49 -8.46 15.16
CA ALA A 111 -7.05 -8.26 14.94
C ALA A 111 -6.80 -7.65 13.55
N CYS A 112 -5.64 -7.04 13.34
CA CYS A 112 -5.21 -6.65 12.00
C CYS A 112 -4.91 -7.91 11.15
N GLU A 113 -5.94 -8.58 10.64
CA GLU A 113 -5.80 -9.75 9.76
C GLU A 113 -5.67 -9.28 8.31
N GLY A 114 -4.65 -9.76 7.59
CA GLY A 114 -4.42 -9.42 6.17
C GLY A 114 -3.85 -8.01 5.92
N GLN A 115 -3.87 -7.13 6.92
CA GLN A 115 -3.02 -5.94 6.94
C GLN A 115 -1.65 -6.34 7.48
N ALA A 116 -0.83 -6.98 6.64
CA ALA A 116 0.62 -7.04 6.86
C ALA A 116 1.09 -5.61 7.11
N SER A 117 1.28 -5.27 8.39
CA SER A 117 1.88 -4.05 8.91
C SER A 117 1.69 -2.85 7.98
N GLY A 118 0.44 -2.42 7.82
CA GLY A 118 0.09 -1.14 7.20
C GLY A 118 0.47 0.02 8.11
N GLY A 119 1.67 -0.02 8.72
CA GLY A 119 2.31 1.20 9.14
C GLY A 119 2.40 2.09 7.91
N SER A 120 2.17 3.38 8.09
CA SER A 120 2.51 4.42 7.12
C SER A 120 4.02 4.42 6.85
N SER A 121 4.59 3.32 6.37
CA SER A 121 5.79 3.38 5.56
C SER A 121 5.40 4.21 4.36
N SER A 122 5.89 5.44 4.33
CA SER A 122 5.72 6.34 3.20
C SER A 122 5.87 5.54 1.90
N PRO A 123 4.97 5.72 0.93
CA PRO A 123 5.00 4.97 -0.32
C PRO A 123 6.41 4.98 -0.91
N LEU A 124 6.93 3.80 -1.23
CA LEU A 124 8.29 3.56 -1.69
C LEU A 124 8.52 4.22 -3.06
N PRO A 125 9.68 4.86 -3.29
CA PRO A 125 10.00 5.46 -4.56
C PRO A 125 10.17 4.41 -5.67
N ALA A 126 10.15 4.86 -6.93
CA ALA A 126 10.41 3.98 -8.06
C ALA A 126 11.81 3.33 -7.96
N GLY A 127 11.91 2.04 -8.25
CA GLY A 127 13.12 1.22 -8.12
C GLY A 127 13.23 0.46 -6.80
N SER A 128 12.45 0.80 -5.77
CA SER A 128 12.43 0.07 -4.51
C SER A 128 11.72 -1.28 -4.62
N ALA A 129 12.16 -2.25 -3.81
CA ALA A 129 11.51 -3.55 -3.72
C ALA A 129 10.13 -3.46 -3.02
N CYS A 130 9.12 -4.14 -3.57
CA CYS A 130 7.73 -4.07 -3.10
C CYS A 130 7.06 -5.44 -3.09
N ASP A 131 5.98 -5.55 -2.32
CA ASP A 131 5.14 -6.74 -2.23
C ASP A 131 3.81 -6.54 -2.97
N ARG A 132 3.25 -5.34 -2.89
CA ARG A 132 1.94 -4.96 -3.45
C ARG A 132 1.95 -3.52 -3.98
N ASN A 133 0.97 -3.20 -4.82
CA ASN A 133 0.83 -1.88 -5.46
C ASN A 133 0.80 -0.71 -4.46
N GLY A 134 0.13 -0.90 -3.33
CA GLY A 134 0.02 0.12 -2.28
C GLY A 134 1.35 0.46 -1.59
N ASP A 135 2.38 -0.36 -1.75
CA ASP A 135 3.70 -0.07 -1.19
C ASP A 135 4.43 1.03 -1.96
N CYS A 136 4.03 1.34 -3.20
CA CYS A 136 4.76 2.22 -4.11
C CYS A 136 4.10 3.59 -4.25
N THR A 137 4.88 4.67 -4.31
CA THR A 137 4.35 6.04 -4.57
C THR A 137 3.57 6.12 -5.88
N SER A 138 3.96 5.32 -6.87
CA SER A 138 3.28 5.25 -8.16
C SER A 138 1.98 4.44 -8.17
N GLY A 139 1.75 3.64 -7.12
CA GLY A 139 0.70 2.62 -7.07
C GLY A 139 0.97 1.40 -7.97
N ILE A 140 2.20 1.19 -8.44
CA ILE A 140 2.56 0.09 -9.34
C ILE A 140 3.73 -0.69 -8.78
N CYS A 141 3.46 -1.92 -8.34
CA CYS A 141 4.44 -2.92 -7.95
C CYS A 141 4.44 -4.05 -8.98
N GLU A 142 5.55 -4.22 -9.70
CA GLU A 142 5.62 -5.19 -10.80
C GLU A 142 6.94 -5.93 -10.86
N GLY A 143 7.02 -6.96 -11.70
CA GLY A 143 8.23 -7.76 -11.89
C GLY A 143 7.94 -9.25 -11.82
N GLN A 144 8.98 -10.03 -12.11
CA GLN A 144 8.91 -11.48 -12.03
C GLN A 144 9.20 -11.96 -10.60
N GLY A 145 8.33 -12.81 -10.06
CA GLY A 145 8.47 -13.42 -8.74
C GLY A 145 7.32 -13.09 -7.81
N CYS A 146 6.91 -14.08 -7.03
CA CYS A 146 5.76 -14.02 -6.11
C CYS A 146 6.14 -14.09 -4.62
N GLY A 147 7.44 -14.23 -4.30
CA GLY A 147 7.95 -14.17 -2.93
C GLY A 147 8.03 -12.75 -2.37
N ALA A 148 8.28 -12.61 -1.07
CA ALA A 148 8.41 -11.29 -0.44
C ALA A 148 9.51 -10.45 -1.10
N LYS A 149 9.24 -9.16 -1.32
CA LYS A 149 10.13 -8.14 -1.90
C LYS A 149 10.70 -8.49 -3.28
N GLN A 150 10.02 -9.35 -4.04
CA GLN A 150 10.43 -9.68 -5.42
C GLN A 150 9.82 -8.74 -6.48
N GLY A 151 8.85 -7.90 -6.11
CA GLY A 151 8.37 -6.82 -6.97
C GLY A 151 9.30 -5.61 -6.91
N VAL A 152 9.18 -4.73 -7.88
CA VAL A 152 9.85 -3.43 -7.94
C VAL A 152 8.83 -2.34 -8.24
N CYS A 153 8.92 -1.24 -7.48
CA CYS A 153 8.08 -0.07 -7.69
C CYS A 153 8.42 0.57 -9.04
N ALA A 154 7.45 0.69 -9.92
CA ALA A 154 7.68 1.20 -11.27
C ALA A 154 6.99 2.56 -11.48
N GLN A 155 7.57 3.43 -12.30
CA GLN A 155 6.99 4.76 -12.56
C GLN A 155 5.68 4.65 -13.34
N LYS A 156 4.67 5.46 -12.98
CA LYS A 156 3.37 5.49 -13.67
C LYS A 156 3.45 6.02 -15.10
N GLN A 157 4.34 6.99 -15.37
CA GLN A 157 4.47 7.68 -16.66
C GLN A 157 5.64 7.14 -17.53
N ARG A 158 5.80 5.82 -17.61
CA ARG A 158 6.87 5.24 -18.45
C ARG A 158 6.37 4.80 -19.82
N ARG A 159 7.27 4.76 -20.81
CA ARG A 159 6.96 4.35 -22.19
C ARG A 159 6.83 2.83 -22.27
N CYS A 160 5.60 2.35 -22.22
CA CYS A 160 5.27 0.94 -22.40
C CYS A 160 5.13 0.60 -23.89
N THR A 161 5.58 -0.58 -24.28
CA THR A 161 5.34 -1.12 -25.62
C THR A 161 3.89 -1.57 -25.75
N ARG A 162 3.30 -1.50 -26.95
CA ARG A 162 1.89 -1.86 -27.21
C ARG A 162 1.67 -3.35 -27.43
N ASP A 163 2.69 -4.17 -27.23
CA ASP A 163 2.59 -5.63 -27.39
C ASP A 163 1.92 -6.24 -26.16
N LEU A 164 0.74 -6.83 -26.36
CA LEU A 164 0.01 -7.50 -25.30
C LEU A 164 0.47 -8.95 -25.16
N VAL A 165 1.31 -9.19 -24.17
CA VAL A 165 1.82 -10.51 -23.78
C VAL A 165 0.98 -11.07 -22.64
N THR A 166 0.70 -12.37 -22.67
CA THR A 166 0.05 -13.08 -21.57
C THR A 166 1.06 -13.40 -20.47
N TYR A 167 0.65 -13.24 -19.23
CA TYR A 167 1.42 -13.55 -18.03
C TYR A 167 0.60 -14.39 -17.08
N CYS A 168 1.29 -15.17 -16.25
CA CYS A 168 0.70 -15.83 -15.11
C CYS A 168 0.91 -14.97 -13.86
N GLY A 169 -0.17 -14.40 -13.33
CA GLY A 169 -0.15 -13.62 -12.10
C GLY A 169 0.29 -14.44 -10.90
N CYS A 170 0.65 -13.75 -9.82
CA CYS A 170 0.95 -14.40 -8.54
C CYS A 170 -0.29 -14.96 -7.83
N ASP A 171 -1.48 -14.58 -8.30
CA ASP A 171 -2.79 -15.12 -7.93
C ASP A 171 -3.18 -16.37 -8.76
N GLY A 172 -2.29 -16.83 -9.65
CA GLY A 172 -2.59 -17.94 -10.56
C GLY A 172 -3.56 -17.57 -11.68
N GLN A 173 -3.89 -16.28 -11.85
CA GLN A 173 -4.75 -15.82 -12.93
C GLN A 173 -3.94 -15.35 -14.14
N ASN A 174 -4.49 -15.58 -15.32
CA ASN A 174 -3.92 -15.05 -16.56
C ASN A 174 -4.24 -13.56 -16.69
N PHE A 175 -3.26 -12.76 -17.08
CA PHE A 175 -3.48 -11.37 -17.46
C PHE A 175 -2.69 -11.00 -18.71
N ARG A 176 -3.10 -9.94 -19.40
CA ARG A 176 -2.41 -9.42 -20.59
C ARG A 176 -1.88 -8.02 -20.32
N ALA A 177 -0.61 -7.80 -20.61
CA ALA A 177 0.04 -6.52 -20.40
C ALA A 177 1.19 -6.29 -21.39
N SER A 178 1.78 -5.10 -21.34
CA SER A 178 2.96 -4.74 -22.14
C SER A 178 4.17 -5.58 -21.76
N SER A 179 4.98 -6.02 -22.73
CA SER A 179 6.20 -6.77 -22.42
C SER A 179 7.20 -6.04 -21.53
N ARG A 180 7.17 -4.70 -21.58
CA ARG A 180 8.03 -3.80 -20.78
C ARG A 180 7.33 -3.23 -19.54
N CYS A 181 6.02 -3.35 -19.46
CA CYS A 181 5.21 -2.84 -18.36
C CYS A 181 4.11 -3.83 -18.00
N PRO A 182 4.44 -4.88 -17.23
CA PRO A 182 3.46 -5.86 -16.78
C PRO A 182 2.33 -5.22 -15.96
N GLY A 183 2.60 -4.14 -15.23
CA GLY A 183 1.60 -3.43 -14.41
C GLY A 183 1.24 -4.15 -13.11
N GLN A 184 1.65 -5.41 -12.95
CA GLN A 184 1.53 -6.20 -11.74
C GLN A 184 2.64 -7.26 -11.67
N ARG A 185 2.79 -7.91 -10.52
CA ARG A 185 3.73 -9.00 -10.33
C ARG A 185 3.22 -10.28 -11.00
N TYR A 186 4.16 -11.09 -11.51
CA TYR A 186 3.83 -12.34 -12.20
C TYR A 186 4.82 -13.45 -11.83
N SER A 187 4.36 -14.70 -11.84
CA SER A 187 5.21 -15.88 -11.60
C SER A 187 6.07 -16.20 -12.83
N LYS A 188 5.43 -16.23 -14.00
CA LYS A 188 6.06 -16.49 -15.29
C LYS A 188 5.39 -15.72 -16.42
N ARG A 189 6.15 -15.50 -17.50
CA ARG A 189 5.62 -15.04 -18.78
C ARG A 189 4.94 -16.22 -19.50
N GLY A 190 3.85 -15.95 -20.19
CA GLY A 190 2.96 -16.98 -20.75
C GLY A 190 1.75 -17.23 -19.86
N ALA A 191 0.86 -18.10 -20.31
CA ALA A 191 -0.29 -18.48 -19.50
C ALA A 191 0.16 -19.20 -18.23
N CYS A 192 -0.63 -19.09 -17.16
CA CYS A 192 -0.57 -20.02 -16.05
C CYS A 192 -0.69 -21.44 -16.59
N GLU A 193 0.05 -22.36 -15.97
CA GLU A 193 -0.38 -23.75 -16.03
C GLU A 193 -1.79 -23.71 -15.45
N GLN A 194 -2.80 -23.91 -16.30
CA GLN A 194 -4.11 -24.27 -15.76
C GLN A 194 -3.80 -25.47 -14.88
N ALA A 195 -4.09 -25.36 -13.58
CA ALA A 195 -4.02 -26.53 -12.71
C ALA A 195 -4.77 -27.60 -13.47
N SER A 196 -4.06 -28.62 -13.97
CA SER A 196 -4.61 -29.58 -14.91
C SER A 196 -5.92 -30.01 -14.33
N LYS A 197 -7.01 -29.69 -15.04
CA LYS A 197 -8.34 -29.98 -14.56
C LYS A 197 -8.36 -31.45 -14.17
N LYS A 198 -8.86 -31.70 -12.98
CA LYS A 198 -8.80 -33.01 -12.36
C LYS A 198 -9.68 -33.97 -13.18
N PRO A 199 -9.21 -35.21 -13.43
CA PRO A 199 -9.99 -36.19 -14.18
C PRO A 199 -11.24 -36.59 -13.39
N VAL A 200 -12.21 -37.20 -14.08
CA VAL A 200 -13.40 -37.78 -13.45
C VAL A 200 -13.01 -38.71 -12.30
N GLY A 201 -13.66 -38.56 -11.14
CA GLY A 201 -13.40 -39.30 -9.92
C GLY A 201 -12.31 -38.74 -9.01
N ALA A 202 -11.52 -37.77 -9.44
CA ALA A 202 -10.54 -37.09 -8.58
C ALA A 202 -11.23 -36.11 -7.63
N SER A 203 -10.69 -35.96 -6.42
CA SER A 203 -11.33 -35.11 -5.40
C SER A 203 -11.35 -33.64 -5.77
N CYS A 204 -12.47 -32.97 -5.54
CA CYS A 204 -12.66 -31.57 -5.89
C CYS A 204 -13.35 -30.79 -4.78
N ASP A 205 -13.07 -29.49 -4.74
CA ASP A 205 -13.77 -28.54 -3.86
C ASP A 205 -14.80 -27.71 -4.64
N THR A 206 -14.54 -27.48 -5.93
CA THR A 206 -15.39 -26.69 -6.83
C THR A 206 -15.37 -27.30 -8.23
N GLY A 207 -16.42 -27.09 -9.01
CA GLY A 207 -16.55 -27.61 -10.38
C GLY A 207 -15.44 -27.16 -11.33
N ASP A 208 -14.89 -25.96 -11.13
CA ASP A 208 -13.80 -25.41 -11.95
C ASP A 208 -12.50 -26.21 -11.85
N GLN A 209 -12.34 -26.99 -10.78
CA GLN A 209 -11.21 -27.90 -10.63
C GLN A 209 -11.34 -29.15 -11.50
N CYS A 210 -12.51 -29.44 -12.07
CA CYS A 210 -12.82 -30.68 -12.78
C CYS A 210 -12.86 -30.49 -14.29
N ASP A 211 -12.40 -31.49 -15.04
CA ASP A 211 -12.46 -31.49 -16.51
C ASP A 211 -13.90 -31.32 -17.02
N SER A 212 -14.83 -32.00 -16.36
CA SER A 212 -16.27 -31.92 -16.60
C SER A 212 -16.92 -30.60 -16.21
N GLY A 213 -16.26 -29.76 -15.40
CA GLY A 213 -16.89 -28.61 -14.77
C GLY A 213 -17.86 -28.97 -13.63
N ILE A 214 -17.98 -30.25 -13.29
CA ILE A 214 -18.92 -30.76 -12.29
C ILE A 214 -18.14 -31.37 -11.12
N CYS A 215 -18.40 -30.85 -9.92
CA CYS A 215 -17.92 -31.44 -8.66
C CYS A 215 -19.11 -32.00 -7.89
N GLU A 216 -19.27 -33.33 -7.89
CA GLU A 216 -20.38 -34.03 -7.25
C GLU A 216 -19.88 -34.81 -6.03
N GLY A 217 -20.36 -34.43 -4.85
CA GLY A 217 -19.92 -35.02 -3.60
C GLY A 217 -18.44 -34.73 -3.33
N GLN A 218 -17.62 -35.80 -3.26
CA GLN A 218 -16.18 -35.71 -2.97
C GLN A 218 -15.31 -35.85 -4.23
N GLY A 219 -15.88 -35.82 -5.45
CA GLY A 219 -15.12 -36.05 -6.67
C GLY A 219 -15.70 -35.40 -7.93
N CYS A 220 -14.85 -35.28 -8.96
CA CYS A 220 -15.22 -34.75 -10.26
C CYS A 220 -16.21 -35.68 -10.96
N GLY A 221 -17.42 -35.20 -11.25
CA GLY A 221 -18.49 -35.98 -11.88
C GLY A 221 -18.25 -36.20 -13.38
N PRO A 222 -18.90 -37.19 -14.01
CA PRO A 222 -18.94 -37.29 -15.47
C PRO A 222 -19.70 -36.08 -16.04
N GLY A 223 -19.06 -35.36 -16.96
CA GLY A 223 -19.64 -34.18 -17.63
C GLY A 223 -20.71 -34.52 -18.65
#